data_AF-A0AAJ0D9T0-F1
#
_entry.id   AF-A0AAJ0D9T0-F1
#
_cell.length_a   1.000
_cell.length_b   1.000
_cell.length_c   1.000
_cell.angle_alpha   90.00
_cell.angle_beta   90.00
_cell.angle_gamma   90.00
#
_symmetry.space_group_name_H-M   'P 1'
#
loop_
_entity.id
_entity.type
_entity.pdbx_description
1 polymer ?
#
loop_
_entity_poly.entity_id
_entity_poly.type
_entity_poly.pdbx_seq_one_letter_code
_entity_poly.pdbx_strand_id
1 'polypeptide(L)'
;MSARYVTSIPFAFYGLAFLLVGFPPFIAAGGGRDWARNIATGLYATASASSSLYFALNFGDEGGAPIKSWVYRASIVQGIQQIYVVALFYWGHALARATAAGQTAQSSIANRPILAAIACSIGAVLLAIGLLLFTSLPPYYHQQPGKIPNFYRSLLRRKLILWMFISVILQNYFLSAPYGRSWAYLWSSVHAPTWAFALLAVLFFVGVWIAMLLIFAKLSKAHSWILPIFAFGLLAPRWAQTWWGVSSYGLSLPWMIGGPVGSALAGRGLWLWLGVLDSVQGVGIGMPLLQTLTRIHVAVVLTASQLLGATTTLIAKGSRGCK
;
A
#
# COMPACT_ATOMS: atom_id res chain seq x y z
N MET A 1 -4.35 -1.07 -25.86
CA MET A 1 -5.64 -0.76 -25.20
C MET A 1 -5.62 0.72 -24.80
N SER A 2 -6.74 1.42 -24.99
CA SER A 2 -6.88 2.82 -24.53
C SER A 2 -6.88 2.87 -23.00
N ALA A 3 -6.26 3.91 -22.43
CA ALA A 3 -6.14 4.10 -20.98
C ALA A 3 -7.51 4.12 -20.26
N ARG A 4 -8.56 4.58 -20.96
CA ARG A 4 -9.95 4.58 -20.48
C ARG A 4 -10.42 3.23 -19.94
N TYR A 5 -10.14 2.14 -20.65
CA TYR A 5 -10.56 0.80 -20.22
C TYR A 5 -9.78 0.36 -18.98
N VAL A 6 -8.48 0.65 -18.96
CA VAL A 6 -7.58 0.26 -17.86
C VAL A 6 -7.96 0.96 -16.56
N THR A 7 -8.50 2.18 -16.63
CA THR A 7 -8.91 2.98 -15.46
C THR A 7 -10.38 2.82 -15.05
N SER A 8 -11.23 2.19 -15.85
CA SER A 8 -12.66 2.04 -15.54
C SER A 8 -13.02 0.60 -15.11
N ILE A 9 -12.46 -0.40 -15.78
CA ILE A 9 -12.72 -1.81 -15.52
C ILE A 9 -12.44 -2.22 -14.06
N PRO A 10 -11.36 -1.77 -13.39
CA PRO A 10 -11.13 -2.15 -12.00
C PRO A 10 -12.23 -1.66 -11.05
N PHE A 11 -12.83 -0.49 -11.30
CA PHE A 11 -13.97 -0.01 -10.51
C PHE A 11 -15.22 -0.86 -10.72
N ALA A 12 -15.42 -1.38 -11.93
CA ALA A 12 -16.47 -2.36 -12.18
C ALA A 12 -16.26 -3.64 -11.36
N PHE A 13 -15.03 -4.17 -11.35
CA PHE A 13 -14.68 -5.34 -10.53
C PHE A 13 -14.83 -5.09 -9.03
N TYR A 14 -14.40 -3.92 -8.52
CA TYR A 14 -14.65 -3.56 -7.13
C TYR A 14 -16.14 -3.46 -6.82
N GLY A 15 -16.92 -2.78 -7.67
CA GLY A 15 -18.36 -2.65 -7.48
C GLY A 15 -19.07 -3.99 -7.41
N LEU A 16 -18.75 -4.90 -8.33
CA LEU A 16 -19.27 -6.28 -8.32
C LEU A 16 -18.81 -7.06 -7.08
N ALA A 17 -17.56 -6.91 -6.66
CA ALA A 17 -17.06 -7.55 -5.45
C ALA A 17 -17.85 -7.12 -4.21
N PHE A 18 -18.06 -5.81 -4.02
CA PHE A 18 -18.80 -5.27 -2.88
C PHE A 18 -20.29 -5.66 -2.91
N LEU A 19 -20.91 -5.72 -4.08
CA LEU A 19 -22.27 -6.25 -4.23
C LEU A 19 -22.32 -7.72 -3.80
N LEU A 20 -21.42 -8.57 -4.29
CA LEU A 20 -21.34 -9.99 -3.93
C LEU A 20 -21.03 -10.22 -2.44
N VAL A 21 -20.23 -9.36 -1.80
CA VAL A 21 -20.01 -9.37 -0.33
C VAL A 21 -21.26 -8.96 0.43
N GLY A 22 -22.15 -8.15 -0.16
CA GLY A 22 -23.40 -7.71 0.45
C GLY A 22 -24.54 -8.73 0.37
N PHE A 23 -24.52 -9.66 -0.59
CA PHE A 23 -25.57 -10.68 -0.75
C PHE A 23 -25.65 -11.83 0.29
N PRO A 24 -24.63 -12.19 1.09
CA PRO A 24 -24.67 -13.34 2.01
C PRO A 24 -25.85 -13.41 2.99
N PRO A 25 -26.42 -12.30 3.52
CA PRO A 25 -27.61 -12.37 4.36
C PRO A 25 -28.87 -12.86 3.65
N PHE A 26 -28.93 -12.78 2.32
CA PHE A 26 -30.08 -13.20 1.50
C PHE A 26 -29.94 -14.61 0.93
N ILE A 27 -28.79 -15.26 1.13
CA ILE A 27 -28.49 -16.61 0.64
C ILE A 27 -28.52 -17.56 1.85
N ALA A 28 -29.24 -18.68 1.71
CA ALA A 28 -29.26 -19.73 2.72
C ALA A 28 -27.83 -20.18 3.07
N ALA A 29 -27.59 -20.49 4.34
CA ALA A 29 -26.28 -20.98 4.78
C ALA A 29 -25.95 -22.30 4.06
N GLY A 30 -24.79 -22.36 3.41
CA GLY A 30 -24.38 -23.51 2.59
C GLY A 30 -23.39 -23.11 1.51
N GLY A 31 -23.07 -24.05 0.61
CA GLY A 31 -22.02 -23.89 -0.39
C GLY A 31 -22.18 -22.67 -1.32
N GLY A 32 -23.41 -22.27 -1.65
CA GLY A 32 -23.67 -21.09 -2.49
C GLY A 32 -23.18 -19.78 -1.87
N ARG A 33 -23.27 -19.65 -0.54
CA ARG A 33 -22.80 -18.47 0.21
C ARG A 33 -21.27 -18.39 0.26
N ASP A 34 -20.60 -19.52 0.39
CA ASP A 34 -19.14 -19.56 0.41
C ASP A 34 -18.56 -19.34 -0.99
N TRP A 35 -19.22 -19.88 -2.03
CA TRP A 35 -18.85 -19.59 -3.41
C TRP A 35 -19.00 -18.10 -3.76
N ALA A 36 -20.08 -17.45 -3.33
CA ALA A 36 -20.26 -16.01 -3.51
C ALA A 36 -19.13 -15.20 -2.87
N ARG A 37 -18.67 -15.57 -1.66
CA ARG A 37 -17.52 -14.95 -0.99
C ARG A 37 -16.21 -15.18 -1.72
N ASN A 38 -16.01 -16.37 -2.27
CA ASN A 38 -14.82 -16.71 -3.04
C ASN A 38 -14.75 -15.92 -4.36
N ILE A 39 -15.87 -15.84 -5.11
CA ILE A 39 -15.95 -14.97 -6.31
C ILE A 39 -15.64 -13.53 -5.90
N ALA A 40 -16.31 -13.01 -4.85
CA ALA A 40 -16.13 -11.64 -4.43
C ALA A 40 -14.66 -11.33 -4.09
N THR A 41 -13.99 -12.26 -3.41
CA THR A 41 -12.56 -12.17 -3.11
C THR A 41 -11.72 -12.17 -4.38
N GLY A 42 -12.05 -13.03 -5.36
CA GLY A 42 -11.40 -13.06 -6.68
C GLY A 42 -11.55 -11.75 -7.44
N LEU A 43 -12.76 -11.20 -7.55
CA LEU A 43 -13.02 -9.92 -8.21
C LEU A 43 -12.30 -8.77 -7.52
N TYR A 44 -12.31 -8.74 -6.18
CA TYR A 44 -11.58 -7.75 -5.39
C TYR A 44 -10.07 -7.86 -5.62
N ALA A 45 -9.51 -9.08 -5.64
CA ALA A 45 -8.10 -9.31 -5.90
C ALA A 45 -7.70 -8.84 -7.31
N THR A 46 -8.50 -9.17 -8.34
CA THR A 46 -8.29 -8.69 -9.71
C THR A 46 -8.33 -7.17 -9.78
N ALA A 47 -9.29 -6.53 -9.13
CA ALA A 47 -9.37 -5.07 -9.08
C ALA A 47 -8.14 -4.45 -8.39
N SER A 48 -7.69 -5.03 -7.28
CA SER A 48 -6.54 -4.53 -6.50
C SER A 48 -5.20 -4.60 -7.23
N ALA A 49 -5.05 -5.54 -8.16
CA ALA A 49 -3.85 -5.67 -9.00
C ALA A 49 -3.65 -4.50 -9.98
N SER A 50 -4.66 -3.66 -10.20
CA SER A 50 -4.59 -2.53 -11.15
C SER A 50 -3.86 -1.29 -10.63
N SER A 51 -3.43 -1.26 -9.37
CA SER A 51 -2.78 -0.10 -8.74
C SER A 51 -1.55 0.42 -9.49
N SER A 52 -0.72 -0.48 -10.03
CA SER A 52 0.45 -0.13 -10.86
C SER A 52 0.05 0.61 -12.13
N LEU A 53 -1.09 0.23 -12.72
CA LEU A 53 -1.65 0.84 -13.91
C LEU A 53 -2.20 2.22 -13.59
N TYR A 54 -2.94 2.41 -12.49
CA TYR A 54 -3.39 3.75 -12.09
C TYR A 54 -2.22 4.69 -11.83
N PHE A 55 -1.16 4.21 -11.18
CA PHE A 55 0.05 5.00 -10.98
C PHE A 55 0.71 5.34 -12.32
N ALA A 56 1.06 4.36 -13.14
CA ALA A 56 1.74 4.63 -14.40
C ALA A 56 0.89 5.51 -15.33
N LEU A 57 -0.42 5.26 -15.39
CA LEU A 57 -1.30 5.92 -16.34
C LEU A 57 -1.67 7.35 -15.96
N ASN A 58 -1.59 7.71 -14.68
CA ASN A 58 -1.87 9.06 -14.23
C ASN A 58 -0.60 9.89 -14.03
N PHE A 59 0.61 9.32 -14.09
CA PHE A 59 1.90 9.99 -13.81
C PHE A 59 2.85 10.13 -15.02
N GLY A 60 2.31 10.16 -16.25
CA GLY A 60 3.12 10.25 -17.48
C GLY A 60 3.37 11.69 -17.98
N ASP A 61 4.60 11.98 -18.42
CA ASP A 61 5.06 13.28 -18.96
C ASP A 61 4.38 13.73 -20.27
N GLU A 62 3.59 12.87 -20.92
CA GLU A 62 2.92 13.15 -22.19
C GLU A 62 1.87 14.29 -22.11
N GLY A 63 1.52 14.73 -20.90
CA GLY A 63 0.60 15.85 -20.65
C GLY A 63 1.27 17.21 -20.39
N GLY A 64 2.60 17.33 -20.46
CA GLY A 64 3.32 18.59 -20.22
C GLY A 64 3.31 19.07 -18.76
N ALA A 65 2.90 18.22 -17.81
CA ALA A 65 2.85 18.57 -16.40
C ALA A 65 4.27 18.64 -15.80
N PRO A 66 4.63 19.71 -15.07
CA PRO A 66 5.97 19.83 -14.49
C PRO A 66 6.29 18.69 -13.51
N ILE A 67 7.53 18.18 -13.54
CA ILE A 67 8.04 17.13 -12.63
C ILE A 67 7.72 17.41 -11.15
N LYS A 68 7.78 18.69 -10.74
CA LYS A 68 7.47 19.13 -9.37
C LYS A 68 6.03 18.79 -8.95
N SER A 69 5.08 18.83 -9.88
CA SER A 69 3.68 18.49 -9.60
C SER A 69 3.48 17.00 -9.33
N TRP A 70 4.26 16.14 -10.01
CA TRP A 70 4.25 14.70 -9.80
C TRP A 70 4.80 14.31 -8.44
N VAL A 71 5.94 14.89 -8.07
CA VAL A 71 6.56 14.68 -6.76
C VAL A 71 5.60 15.03 -5.63
N TYR A 72 4.90 16.17 -5.77
CA TYR A 72 3.89 16.60 -4.81
C TYR A 72 2.74 15.60 -4.70
N ARG A 73 2.14 15.17 -5.83
CA ARG A 73 1.04 14.19 -5.84
C ARG A 73 1.46 12.85 -5.26
N ALA A 74 2.62 12.32 -5.64
CA ALA A 74 3.14 11.05 -5.12
C ALA A 74 3.37 11.12 -3.61
N SER A 75 3.87 12.25 -3.11
CA SER A 75 4.09 12.48 -1.67
C SER A 75 2.78 12.55 -0.88
N ILE A 76 1.74 13.16 -1.43
CA ILE A 76 0.41 13.19 -0.81
C ILE A 76 -0.19 11.78 -0.76
N VAL A 77 -0.19 11.07 -1.89
CA VAL A 77 -0.74 9.71 -1.98
C VAL A 77 -0.02 8.78 -1.00
N GLN A 78 1.32 8.86 -0.93
CA GLN A 78 2.10 8.09 0.02
C GLN A 78 1.73 8.40 1.48
N GLY A 79 1.60 9.67 1.84
CA GLY A 79 1.23 10.07 3.20
C GLY A 79 -0.15 9.56 3.61
N ILE A 80 -1.15 9.73 2.74
CA ILE A 80 -2.52 9.24 2.98
C ILE A 80 -2.53 7.71 3.07
N GLN A 81 -1.77 7.03 2.22
CA GLN A 81 -1.67 5.57 2.25
C GLN A 81 -1.17 5.06 3.60
N GLN A 82 -0.19 5.71 4.23
CA GLN A 82 0.31 5.26 5.54
C GLN A 82 -0.76 5.36 6.62
N ILE A 83 -1.56 6.43 6.63
CA ILE A 83 -2.67 6.59 7.57
C ILE A 83 -3.70 5.46 7.38
N TYR A 84 -4.02 5.13 6.13
CA TYR A 84 -4.92 4.03 5.81
C TYR A 84 -4.38 2.67 6.27
N VAL A 85 -3.09 2.41 6.06
CA VAL A 85 -2.43 1.16 6.49
C VAL A 85 -2.43 1.04 8.02
N VAL A 86 -2.14 2.12 8.74
CA VAL A 86 -2.20 2.16 10.22
C VAL A 86 -3.59 1.76 10.71
N ALA A 87 -4.65 2.33 10.12
CA ALA A 87 -6.04 2.02 10.48
C ALA A 87 -6.41 0.56 10.18
N LEU A 88 -5.99 0.03 9.02
CA LEU A 88 -6.22 -1.38 8.67
C LEU A 88 -5.55 -2.34 9.66
N PHE A 89 -4.31 -2.07 10.06
CA PHE A 89 -3.61 -2.92 11.02
C PHE A 89 -4.15 -2.78 12.45
N TYR A 90 -4.68 -1.61 12.82
CA TYR A 90 -5.43 -1.45 14.07
C TYR A 90 -6.65 -2.37 14.09
N TRP A 91 -7.45 -2.34 13.02
CA TRP A 91 -8.63 -3.19 12.90
C TRP A 91 -8.27 -4.68 12.91
N GLY A 92 -7.21 -5.07 12.17
CA GLY A 92 -6.71 -6.44 12.18
C GLY A 92 -6.27 -6.90 13.57
N HIS A 93 -5.60 -6.05 14.34
CA HIS A 93 -5.21 -6.34 15.72
C HIS A 93 -6.42 -6.45 16.66
N ALA A 94 -7.41 -5.56 16.52
CA ALA A 94 -8.66 -5.63 17.30
C ALA A 94 -9.42 -6.93 17.03
N LEU A 95 -9.51 -7.35 15.77
CA LEU A 95 -10.15 -8.61 15.37
C LEU A 95 -9.40 -9.84 15.90
N ALA A 96 -8.06 -9.82 15.88
CA ALA A 96 -7.23 -10.88 16.44
C ALA A 96 -7.44 -11.03 17.95
N ARG A 97 -7.53 -9.91 18.69
CA ARG A 97 -7.84 -9.92 20.13
C ARG A 97 -9.25 -10.45 20.43
N ALA A 98 -10.26 -10.03 19.67
CA ALA A 98 -11.63 -10.53 19.82
C ALA A 98 -11.70 -12.05 19.57
N THR A 99 -11.03 -12.53 18.53
CA THR A 99 -10.94 -13.96 18.21
C THR A 99 -10.22 -14.74 19.32
N ALA A 100 -9.12 -14.22 19.86
CA ALA A 100 -8.40 -14.83 20.98
C ALA A 100 -9.22 -14.87 22.28
N ALA A 101 -10.14 -13.92 22.46
CA ALA A 101 -11.10 -13.90 23.56
C ALA A 101 -12.31 -14.85 23.35
N GLY A 102 -12.27 -15.73 22.35
CA GLY A 102 -13.34 -16.69 22.06
C GLY A 102 -14.55 -16.10 21.32
N GLN A 103 -14.51 -14.82 20.94
CA GLN A 103 -15.57 -14.22 20.13
C GLN A 103 -15.32 -14.58 18.67
N THR A 104 -16.14 -15.49 18.12
CA THR A 104 -16.02 -15.87 16.71
C THR A 104 -16.38 -14.69 15.81
N ALA A 105 -15.42 -14.22 15.00
CA ALA A 105 -15.63 -13.18 13.99
C ALA A 105 -16.78 -13.50 13.01
N GLN A 106 -17.12 -14.78 12.86
CA GLN A 106 -18.19 -15.29 12.01
C GLN A 106 -19.61 -15.02 12.51
N SER A 107 -19.83 -14.70 13.80
CA SER A 107 -21.19 -14.68 14.38
C SER A 107 -21.82 -13.30 14.61
N SER A 108 -21.10 -12.17 14.53
CA SER A 108 -21.69 -10.88 14.94
C SER A 108 -21.86 -9.80 13.86
N ILE A 109 -21.00 -9.72 12.83
CA ILE A 109 -20.97 -8.51 11.96
C ILE A 109 -21.24 -8.84 10.49
N ALA A 110 -20.58 -9.85 9.91
CA ALA A 110 -20.64 -10.16 8.48
C ALA A 110 -22.02 -10.66 7.98
N ASN A 111 -22.90 -11.07 8.88
CA ASN A 111 -24.21 -11.64 8.53
C ASN A 111 -25.38 -10.69 8.81
N ARG A 112 -25.12 -9.47 9.29
CA ARG A 112 -26.20 -8.50 9.54
C ARG A 112 -26.64 -7.84 8.23
N PRO A 113 -27.94 -7.65 8.01
CA PRO A 113 -28.46 -6.96 6.82
C PRO A 113 -27.95 -5.51 6.70
N ILE A 114 -27.55 -4.90 7.81
CA ILE A 114 -26.91 -3.58 7.84
C ILE A 114 -25.60 -3.58 7.01
N LEU A 115 -24.81 -4.65 7.09
CA LEU A 115 -23.57 -4.73 6.33
C LEU A 115 -23.83 -4.93 4.83
N ALA A 116 -24.93 -5.60 4.49
CA ALA A 116 -25.39 -5.72 3.11
C ALA A 116 -25.75 -4.34 2.53
N ALA A 117 -26.50 -3.53 3.28
CA ALA A 117 -26.85 -2.17 2.84
C ALA A 117 -25.59 -1.30 2.63
N ILE A 118 -24.61 -1.39 3.52
CA ILE A 118 -23.33 -0.66 3.39
C ILE A 118 -22.52 -1.18 2.20
N ALA A 119 -22.35 -2.50 2.07
CA ALA A 119 -21.57 -3.09 0.99
C ALA A 119 -22.22 -2.82 -0.39
N CYS A 120 -23.55 -2.94 -0.49
CA CYS A 120 -24.27 -2.67 -1.73
C CYS A 120 -24.23 -1.19 -2.12
N SER A 121 -24.35 -0.27 -1.17
CA SER A 121 -24.22 1.18 -1.45
C SER A 121 -22.82 1.55 -1.90
N ILE A 122 -21.78 1.03 -1.24
CA ILE A 122 -20.38 1.18 -1.68
C ILE A 122 -20.19 0.60 -3.08
N GLY A 123 -20.73 -0.60 -3.34
CA GLY A 123 -20.67 -1.26 -4.64
C GLY A 123 -21.31 -0.41 -5.74
N ALA A 124 -22.49 0.16 -5.49
CA ALA A 124 -23.18 1.04 -6.43
C ALA A 124 -22.39 2.33 -6.72
N VAL A 125 -21.80 2.95 -5.69
CA VAL A 125 -20.93 4.13 -5.87
C VAL A 125 -19.71 3.78 -6.72
N LEU A 126 -19.08 2.64 -6.47
CA LEU A 126 -17.90 2.20 -7.24
C LEU A 126 -18.25 1.89 -8.70
N LEU A 127 -19.41 1.28 -8.97
CA LEU A 127 -19.92 1.10 -10.32
C LEU A 127 -20.20 2.46 -11.00
N ALA A 128 -20.80 3.40 -10.28
CA ALA A 128 -21.06 4.74 -10.80
C ALA A 128 -19.75 5.47 -11.15
N ILE A 129 -18.72 5.37 -10.31
CA ILE A 129 -17.38 5.91 -10.60
C ILE A 129 -16.79 5.22 -11.84
N GLY A 130 -16.89 3.90 -11.95
CA GLY A 130 -16.43 3.16 -13.13
C GLY A 130 -17.11 3.62 -14.41
N LEU A 131 -18.43 3.86 -14.35
CA LEU A 131 -19.21 4.36 -15.48
C LEU A 131 -18.84 5.81 -15.84
N LEU A 132 -18.68 6.69 -14.85
CA LEU A 132 -18.21 8.05 -15.05
C LEU A 132 -16.82 8.08 -15.70
N LEU A 133 -15.86 7.32 -15.16
CA LEU A 133 -14.52 7.21 -15.75
C LEU A 133 -14.56 6.64 -17.17
N PHE A 134 -15.52 5.76 -17.45
CA PHE A 134 -15.70 5.30 -18.82
C PHE A 134 -16.21 6.45 -19.72
N THR A 135 -17.24 7.21 -19.33
CA THR A 135 -17.88 8.17 -20.24
C THR A 135 -17.22 9.55 -20.30
N SER A 136 -16.63 10.03 -19.21
CA SER A 136 -16.28 11.45 -19.01
C SER A 136 -14.78 11.73 -18.95
N LEU A 137 -13.92 10.76 -19.31
CA LEU A 137 -12.48 11.01 -19.35
C LEU A 137 -12.11 11.97 -20.50
N PRO A 138 -11.14 12.88 -20.29
CA PRO A 138 -10.66 13.76 -21.35
C PRO A 138 -10.10 12.99 -22.56
N PRO A 139 -10.09 13.60 -23.77
CA PRO A 139 -9.63 12.95 -25.00
C PRO A 139 -8.22 12.35 -24.91
N TYR A 140 -7.35 12.90 -24.04
CA TYR A 140 -6.04 12.34 -23.71
C TYR A 140 -6.09 10.85 -23.35
N TYR A 141 -7.08 10.41 -22.56
CA TYR A 141 -7.22 9.01 -22.15
C TYR A 141 -7.81 8.11 -23.25
N HIS A 142 -8.37 8.70 -24.30
CA HIS A 142 -8.96 7.98 -25.43
C HIS A 142 -7.92 7.59 -26.48
N GLN A 143 -6.73 8.19 -26.45
CA GLN A 143 -5.66 7.90 -27.39
C GLN A 143 -5.16 6.46 -27.22
N GLN A 144 -4.91 5.79 -28.35
CA GLN A 144 -4.27 4.49 -28.35
C GLN A 144 -2.75 4.69 -28.28
N PRO A 145 -2.04 3.97 -27.39
CA PRO A 145 -0.60 4.07 -27.32
C PRO A 145 0.05 3.62 -28.64
N GLY A 146 1.03 4.39 -29.12
CA GLY A 146 1.81 4.06 -30.32
C GLY A 146 2.63 2.77 -30.14
N LYS A 147 2.99 2.12 -31.26
CA LYS A 147 3.87 0.93 -31.24
C LYS A 147 5.31 1.35 -30.95
N ILE A 148 5.91 0.82 -29.89
CA ILE A 148 7.30 1.07 -29.54
C ILE A 148 8.17 -0.11 -30.01
N PRO A 149 9.02 0.05 -31.05
CA PRO A 149 9.92 -1.00 -31.47
C PRO A 149 10.97 -1.30 -30.38
N ASN A 150 11.38 -2.57 -30.25
CA ASN A 150 12.41 -3.03 -29.30
C ASN A 150 12.16 -2.68 -27.81
N PHE A 151 10.90 -2.56 -27.41
CA PHE A 151 10.48 -2.19 -26.05
C PHE A 151 11.12 -3.07 -24.94
N TYR A 152 11.01 -4.40 -25.03
CA TYR A 152 11.53 -5.31 -24.00
C TYR A 152 13.06 -5.26 -23.88
N ARG A 153 13.77 -5.12 -25.01
CA ARG A 153 15.23 -4.99 -25.04
C ARG A 153 15.71 -3.64 -24.48
N SER A 154 14.90 -2.59 -24.62
CA SER A 154 15.14 -1.29 -23.97
C SER A 154 15.00 -1.40 -22.44
N LEU A 155 13.97 -2.08 -21.96
CA LEU A 155 13.71 -2.27 -20.53
C LEU A 155 14.85 -3.02 -19.83
N LEU A 156 15.26 -4.18 -20.35
CA LEU A 156 16.26 -5.03 -19.70
C LEU A 156 17.66 -4.44 -19.66
N ARG A 157 17.98 -3.45 -20.51
CA ARG A 157 19.27 -2.76 -20.50
C ARG A 157 19.39 -1.70 -19.39
N ARG A 158 18.27 -1.30 -18.78
CA ARG A 158 18.28 -0.27 -17.73
C ARG A 158 18.56 -0.92 -16.38
N LYS A 159 19.79 -0.72 -15.89
CA LYS A 159 20.26 -1.27 -14.59
C LYS A 159 19.33 -0.93 -13.43
N LEU A 160 18.73 0.26 -13.44
CA LEU A 160 17.79 0.70 -12.40
C LEU A 160 16.58 -0.25 -12.28
N ILE A 161 16.05 -0.74 -13.40
CA ILE A 161 14.92 -1.68 -13.42
C ILE A 161 15.34 -3.04 -12.85
N LEU A 162 16.53 -3.52 -13.25
CA LEU A 162 17.08 -4.79 -12.74
C LEU A 162 17.28 -4.74 -11.22
N TRP A 163 17.86 -3.65 -10.71
CA TRP A 163 18.03 -3.45 -9.27
C TRP A 163 16.71 -3.36 -8.51
N MET A 164 15.69 -2.75 -9.11
CA MET A 164 14.35 -2.73 -8.54
C MET A 164 13.73 -4.15 -8.49
N PHE A 165 13.92 -4.98 -9.51
CA PHE A 165 13.45 -6.38 -9.44
C PHE A 165 14.18 -7.18 -8.38
N ILE A 166 15.49 -7.02 -8.25
CA ILE A 166 16.28 -7.64 -7.18
C ILE A 166 15.76 -7.18 -5.81
N SER A 167 15.53 -5.87 -5.61
CA SER A 167 15.04 -5.36 -4.34
C SER A 167 13.63 -5.85 -4.02
N VAL A 168 12.74 -5.96 -5.00
CA VAL A 168 11.40 -6.54 -4.86
C VAL A 168 11.48 -8.00 -4.43
N ILE A 169 12.35 -8.81 -5.04
CA ILE A 169 12.54 -10.22 -4.66
C ILE A 169 13.05 -10.31 -3.21
N LEU A 170 14.14 -9.59 -2.88
CA LEU A 170 14.71 -9.63 -1.54
C LEU A 170 13.70 -9.15 -0.48
N GLN A 171 13.03 -8.04 -0.72
CA GLN A 171 12.03 -7.50 0.20
C GLN A 171 10.86 -8.47 0.40
N ASN A 172 10.27 -8.99 -0.67
CA ASN A 172 9.12 -9.90 -0.55
C ASN A 172 9.51 -11.26 0.01
N TYR A 173 10.71 -11.77 -0.25
CA TYR A 173 11.15 -13.06 0.29
C TYR A 173 11.40 -12.98 1.80
N PHE A 174 12.13 -11.97 2.25
CA PHE A 174 12.56 -11.88 3.64
C PHE A 174 11.55 -11.16 4.54
N LEU A 175 10.91 -10.09 4.08
CA LEU A 175 10.10 -9.22 4.94
C LEU A 175 8.61 -9.55 4.93
N SER A 176 8.09 -10.27 3.92
CA SER A 176 6.63 -10.55 3.83
C SER A 176 6.05 -11.25 5.06
N ALA A 177 6.77 -12.22 5.63
CA ALA A 177 6.34 -12.98 6.81
C ALA A 177 6.38 -12.16 8.12
N PRO A 178 7.48 -11.47 8.48
CA PRO A 178 7.51 -10.63 9.68
C PRO A 178 6.70 -9.33 9.55
N TYR A 179 6.30 -8.93 8.33
CA TYR A 179 5.60 -7.66 8.10
C TYR A 179 4.36 -7.47 8.99
N GLY A 180 3.47 -8.46 9.03
CA GLY A 180 2.26 -8.39 9.86
C GLY A 180 2.56 -8.32 11.36
N ARG A 181 3.59 -9.05 11.82
CA ARG A 181 4.03 -9.01 13.23
C ARG A 181 4.67 -7.66 13.59
N SER A 182 5.45 -7.08 12.68
CA SER A 182 6.02 -5.74 12.86
C SER A 182 4.92 -4.68 13.00
N TRP A 183 3.84 -4.77 12.23
CA TRP A 183 2.69 -3.87 12.42
C TRP A 183 1.92 -4.14 13.71
N ALA A 184 1.82 -5.40 14.15
CA ALA A 184 1.19 -5.73 15.42
C ALA A 184 1.94 -5.09 16.62
N TYR A 185 3.26 -4.90 16.53
CA TYR A 185 4.07 -4.25 17.57
C TYR A 185 3.57 -2.85 17.94
N LEU A 186 3.11 -2.05 16.96
CA LEU A 186 2.55 -0.72 17.24
C LEU A 186 1.38 -0.78 18.22
N TRP A 187 0.54 -1.82 18.11
CA TRP A 187 -0.71 -1.94 18.85
C TRP A 187 -0.65 -2.88 20.06
N SER A 188 0.43 -3.65 20.21
CA SER A 188 0.52 -4.76 21.18
C SER A 188 0.96 -4.38 22.61
N SER A 189 0.88 -3.11 23.02
CA SER A 189 1.37 -2.71 24.36
C SER A 189 0.43 -3.12 25.49
N VAL A 190 1.04 -3.46 26.63
CA VAL A 190 0.36 -3.65 27.94
C VAL A 190 0.45 -2.37 28.79
N HIS A 191 1.52 -1.58 28.62
CA HIS A 191 1.85 -0.49 29.55
C HIS A 191 1.17 0.85 29.23
N ALA A 192 0.79 1.09 27.97
CA ALA A 192 0.19 2.37 27.56
C ALA A 192 -1.10 2.15 26.77
N PRO A 193 -2.07 3.08 26.90
CA PRO A 193 -3.36 2.95 26.25
C PRO A 193 -3.26 3.13 24.74
N THR A 194 -4.15 2.48 23.99
CA THR A 194 -4.09 2.43 22.53
C THR A 194 -4.24 3.79 21.86
N TRP A 195 -4.97 4.73 22.47
CA TRP A 195 -5.11 6.10 21.95
C TRP A 195 -3.78 6.85 21.91
N ALA A 196 -2.84 6.56 22.84
CA ALA A 196 -1.54 7.21 22.86
C ALA A 196 -0.72 6.84 21.60
N PHE A 197 -0.81 5.58 21.15
CA PHE A 197 -0.15 5.13 19.91
C PHE A 197 -0.86 5.65 18.66
N ALA A 198 -2.18 5.83 18.71
CA ALA A 198 -2.92 6.47 17.62
C ALA A 198 -2.46 7.93 17.45
N LEU A 199 -2.33 8.70 18.54
CA LEU A 199 -1.78 10.06 18.50
C LEU A 199 -0.33 10.07 18.02
N LEU A 200 0.48 9.11 18.46
CA LEU A 200 1.87 8.98 18.00
C LEU A 200 1.93 8.71 16.49
N ALA A 201 1.07 7.83 15.98
CA ALA A 201 0.98 7.55 14.55
C ALA A 201 0.55 8.80 13.75
N VAL A 202 -0.40 9.59 14.26
CA VAL A 202 -0.80 10.88 13.67
C VAL A 202 0.38 11.87 13.69
N LEU A 203 1.09 11.99 14.82
CA LEU A 203 2.26 12.86 14.94
C LEU A 203 3.31 12.54 13.87
N PHE A 204 3.62 11.26 13.65
CA PHE A 204 4.64 10.87 12.67
C PHE A 204 4.13 10.93 11.22
N PHE A 205 2.99 10.32 10.89
CA PHE A 205 2.51 10.25 9.51
C PHE A 205 1.82 11.52 9.02
N VAL A 206 1.45 12.45 9.91
CA VAL A 206 0.94 13.79 9.54
C VAL A 206 1.97 14.86 9.88
N GLY A 207 2.31 15.02 11.15
CA GLY A 207 3.19 16.11 11.61
C GLY A 207 4.60 16.03 11.02
N VAL A 208 5.32 14.94 11.31
CA VAL A 208 6.70 14.72 10.83
C VAL A 208 6.73 14.59 9.32
N TRP A 209 5.73 13.95 8.71
CA TRP A 209 5.60 13.88 7.26
C TRP A 209 5.49 15.26 6.61
N ILE A 210 4.60 16.13 7.10
CA ILE A 210 4.46 17.52 6.60
C ILE A 210 5.78 18.27 6.78
N ALA A 211 6.42 18.16 7.95
CA ALA A 211 7.70 18.82 8.21
C ALA A 211 8.78 18.38 7.20
N MET A 212 8.89 17.08 6.94
CA MET A 212 9.81 16.52 5.94
C MET A 212 9.49 17.03 4.53
N LEU A 213 8.21 17.07 4.14
CA LEU A 213 7.80 17.61 2.84
C LEU A 213 8.13 19.10 2.71
N LEU A 214 7.99 19.90 3.76
CA LEU A 214 8.37 21.31 3.76
C LEU A 214 9.88 21.50 3.61
N ILE A 215 10.69 20.66 4.28
CA ILE A 215 12.15 20.66 4.13
C ILE A 215 12.53 20.33 2.68
N PHE A 216 11.99 19.23 2.12
CA PHE A 216 12.26 18.87 0.73
C PHE A 216 11.70 19.86 -0.27
N ALA A 217 10.59 20.53 0.02
CA ALA A 217 10.05 21.60 -0.82
C ALA A 217 11.01 22.80 -0.88
N LYS A 218 11.72 23.11 0.21
CA LYS A 218 12.78 24.14 0.21
C LYS A 218 14.02 23.66 -0.53
N LEU A 219 14.53 22.46 -0.22
CA LEU A 219 15.76 21.91 -0.81
C LEU A 219 15.63 21.63 -2.31
N SER A 220 14.45 21.19 -2.77
CA SER A 220 14.18 20.91 -4.20
C SER A 220 14.16 22.16 -5.08
N LYS A 221 14.08 23.37 -4.50
CA LYS A 221 14.28 24.62 -5.25
C LYS A 221 15.73 24.76 -5.71
N ALA A 222 16.69 24.28 -4.92
CA ALA A 222 18.10 24.30 -5.25
C ALA A 222 18.52 23.10 -6.12
N HIS A 223 18.03 21.89 -5.81
CA HIS A 223 18.41 20.69 -6.55
C HIS A 223 17.25 19.68 -6.68
N SER A 224 16.81 19.41 -7.91
CA SER A 224 15.66 18.52 -8.18
C SER A 224 15.90 17.05 -7.81
N TRP A 225 17.16 16.64 -7.69
CA TRP A 225 17.58 15.27 -7.33
C TRP A 225 17.84 15.06 -5.84
N ILE A 226 17.63 16.08 -5.00
CA ILE A 226 17.95 15.97 -3.56
C ILE A 226 17.17 14.86 -2.87
N LEU A 227 15.88 14.70 -3.21
CA LEU A 227 15.03 13.70 -2.58
C LEU A 227 15.39 12.27 -3.04
N PRO A 228 15.60 11.99 -4.34
CA PRO A 228 16.20 10.73 -4.78
C PRO A 228 17.54 10.41 -4.09
N ILE A 229 18.47 11.36 -4.03
CA ILE A 229 19.79 11.16 -3.39
C ILE A 229 19.63 10.81 -1.92
N PHE A 230 18.79 11.55 -1.20
CA PHE A 230 18.48 11.25 0.20
C PHE A 230 17.87 9.86 0.36
N ALA A 231 16.91 9.49 -0.50
CA ALA A 231 16.26 8.18 -0.46
C ALA A 231 17.23 7.01 -0.68
N PHE A 232 18.19 7.14 -1.60
CA PHE A 232 19.25 6.14 -1.76
C PHE A 232 20.18 6.10 -0.54
N GLY A 233 20.45 7.24 0.10
CA GLY A 233 21.26 7.34 1.31
C GLY A 233 20.64 6.70 2.57
N LEU A 234 19.31 6.51 2.62
CA LEU A 234 18.62 5.91 3.76
C LEU A 234 18.88 4.40 3.95
N LEU A 235 19.59 3.75 3.02
CA LEU A 235 19.88 2.31 3.04
C LEU A 235 18.61 1.46 3.05
N ALA A 236 18.28 0.81 4.17
CA ALA A 236 17.19 -0.15 4.29
C ALA A 236 16.29 0.13 5.52
N PRO A 237 15.61 1.30 5.56
CA PRO A 237 14.76 1.70 6.68
C PRO A 237 13.65 0.68 6.97
N ARG A 238 13.08 0.05 5.93
CA ARG A 238 12.07 -1.00 6.07
C ARG A 238 12.56 -2.22 6.86
N TRP A 239 13.81 -2.62 6.61
CA TRP A 239 14.42 -3.75 7.30
C TRP A 239 14.65 -3.42 8.75
N ALA A 240 15.23 -2.24 9.02
CA ALA A 240 15.41 -1.74 10.38
C ALA A 240 14.08 -1.64 11.14
N GLN A 241 13.05 -1.09 10.51
CA GLN A 241 11.69 -1.00 11.07
C GLN A 241 11.13 -2.39 11.42
N THR A 242 11.25 -3.33 10.47
CA THR A 242 10.70 -4.68 10.64
C THR A 242 11.43 -5.45 11.73
N TRP A 243 12.77 -5.40 11.73
CA TRP A 243 13.58 -6.01 12.77
C TRP A 243 13.32 -5.40 14.14
N TRP A 244 13.20 -4.08 14.22
CA TRP A 244 12.82 -3.41 15.46
C TRP A 244 11.49 -3.93 16.00
N GLY A 245 10.46 -3.99 15.16
CA GLY A 245 9.11 -4.41 15.55
C GLY A 245 8.97 -5.91 15.89
N VAL A 246 9.83 -6.77 15.37
CA VAL A 246 9.79 -8.22 15.68
C VAL A 246 10.85 -8.68 16.69
N SER A 247 11.78 -7.82 17.05
CA SER A 247 12.81 -8.11 18.06
C SER A 247 12.32 -7.76 19.46
N SER A 248 12.86 -8.46 20.47
CA SER A 248 12.59 -8.14 21.87
C SER A 248 13.17 -6.80 22.31
N TYR A 249 14.13 -6.23 21.55
CA TYR A 249 14.76 -4.95 21.86
C TYR A 249 13.77 -3.78 21.83
N GLY A 250 12.73 -3.84 20.99
CA GLY A 250 11.70 -2.81 20.93
C GLY A 250 10.72 -2.83 22.11
N LEU A 251 10.69 -3.88 22.92
CA LEU A 251 9.68 -4.03 23.98
C LEU A 251 10.00 -3.21 25.23
N SER A 252 11.28 -3.10 25.58
CA SER A 252 11.75 -2.39 26.76
C SER A 252 13.05 -1.65 26.50
N LEU A 253 13.02 -0.32 26.67
CA LEU A 253 14.14 0.60 26.59
C LEU A 253 14.48 1.04 28.02
N PRO A 254 15.43 0.38 28.70
CA PRO A 254 15.71 0.61 30.11
C PRO A 254 16.27 2.02 30.40
N TRP A 255 16.82 2.68 29.38
CA TRP A 255 17.41 4.01 29.47
C TRP A 255 16.41 5.15 29.22
N MET A 256 15.15 4.86 28.90
CA MET A 256 14.14 5.89 28.65
C MET A 256 13.54 6.43 29.94
N ILE A 257 13.44 7.75 30.04
CA ILE A 257 12.77 8.45 31.13
C ILE A 257 11.25 8.18 31.05
N GLY A 258 10.60 7.97 32.20
CA GLY A 258 9.16 7.67 32.28
C GLY A 258 8.82 6.18 32.41
N GLY A 259 9.80 5.35 32.78
CA GLY A 259 9.59 3.95 33.14
C GLY A 259 9.03 3.09 31.98
N PRO A 260 8.25 2.04 32.28
CA PRO A 260 7.70 1.14 31.26
C PRO A 260 6.83 1.84 30.19
N VAL A 261 6.13 2.91 30.57
CA VAL A 261 5.28 3.70 29.67
C VAL A 261 6.13 4.52 28.69
N GLY A 262 7.12 5.26 29.21
CA GLY A 262 8.04 6.05 28.38
C GLY A 262 8.83 5.19 27.40
N SER A 263 9.31 4.03 27.88
CA SER A 263 9.91 2.99 27.05
C SER A 263 8.98 2.51 25.93
N ALA A 264 7.72 2.18 26.26
CA ALA A 264 6.77 1.67 25.27
C ALA A 264 6.43 2.71 24.18
N LEU A 265 6.37 4.00 24.53
CA LEU A 265 6.13 5.09 23.60
C LEU A 265 7.37 5.36 22.72
N ALA A 266 8.55 5.42 23.31
CA ALA A 266 9.78 5.68 22.58
C ALA A 266 10.12 4.58 21.58
N GLY A 267 9.95 3.30 21.95
CA GLY A 267 10.18 2.18 21.05
C GLY A 267 9.26 2.22 19.83
N ARG A 268 7.99 2.58 20.02
CA ARG A 268 7.03 2.76 18.93
C ARG A 268 7.28 4.05 18.14
N GLY A 269 7.77 5.09 18.80
CA GLY A 269 8.18 6.34 18.15
C GLY A 269 9.34 6.11 17.18
N LEU A 270 10.38 5.38 17.59
CA LEU A 270 11.47 4.99 16.70
C LEU A 270 10.96 4.12 15.54
N TRP A 271 10.07 3.17 15.82
CA TRP A 271 9.46 2.34 14.79
C TRP A 271 8.67 3.17 13.76
N LEU A 272 7.89 4.16 14.22
CA LEU A 272 7.14 5.08 13.36
C LEU A 272 8.06 6.01 12.56
N TRP A 273 9.15 6.48 13.17
CA TRP A 273 10.19 7.25 12.49
C TRP A 273 10.81 6.46 11.33
N LEU A 274 11.19 5.21 11.56
CA LEU A 274 11.71 4.34 10.51
C LEU A 274 10.67 4.10 9.40
N GLY A 275 9.38 4.03 9.75
CA GLY A 275 8.28 3.98 8.78
C GLY A 275 8.10 5.26 7.95
N VAL A 276 8.34 6.43 8.54
CA VAL A 276 8.40 7.71 7.82
C VAL A 276 9.57 7.71 6.85
N LEU A 277 10.76 7.27 7.29
CA LEU A 277 11.94 7.17 6.43
C LEU A 277 11.75 6.17 5.27
N ASP A 278 11.13 5.02 5.53
CA ASP A 278 10.74 4.06 4.49
C ASP A 278 9.78 4.69 3.48
N SER A 279 8.82 5.48 3.96
CA SER A 279 7.88 6.19 3.08
C SER A 279 8.59 7.24 2.22
N VAL A 280 9.52 8.02 2.80
CA VAL A 280 10.34 8.99 2.04
C VAL A 280 11.21 8.26 1.01
N GLN A 281 11.82 7.14 1.40
CA GLN A 281 12.61 6.31 0.49
C GLN A 281 11.77 5.78 -0.67
N GLY A 282 10.56 5.29 -0.40
CA GLY A 282 9.63 4.80 -1.43
C GLY A 282 9.30 5.87 -2.48
N VAL A 283 8.99 7.10 -2.05
CA VAL A 283 8.74 8.21 -2.98
C VAL A 283 10.02 8.58 -3.74
N GLY A 284 11.17 8.63 -3.06
CA GLY A 284 12.43 9.05 -3.67
C GLY A 284 13.03 8.06 -4.65
N ILE A 285 12.90 6.75 -4.43
CA ILE A 285 13.29 5.72 -5.41
C ILE A 285 12.30 5.70 -6.58
N GLY A 286 11.02 6.00 -6.35
CA GLY A 286 10.01 6.10 -7.40
C GLY A 286 10.25 7.25 -8.38
N MET A 287 10.87 8.35 -7.93
CA MET A 287 11.10 9.53 -8.77
C MET A 287 12.03 9.30 -9.98
N PRO A 288 13.23 8.69 -9.83
CA PRO A 288 14.08 8.35 -10.96
C PRO A 288 13.40 7.44 -11.99
N LEU A 289 12.53 6.52 -11.55
CA LEU A 289 11.74 5.69 -12.47
C LEU A 289 10.84 6.57 -13.34
N LEU A 290 10.11 7.51 -12.73
CA LEU A 290 9.22 8.41 -13.46
C LEU A 290 9.97 9.40 -14.36
N GLN A 291 11.12 9.91 -13.92
CA GLN A 291 11.91 10.88 -14.69
C GLN A 291 12.65 10.27 -15.88
N THR A 292 12.92 8.95 -15.85
CA THR A 292 13.74 8.30 -16.88
C THR A 292 12.94 7.41 -17.83
N LEU A 293 11.71 7.01 -17.47
CA LEU A 293 10.88 6.07 -18.22
C LEU A 293 9.60 6.74 -18.73
N THR A 294 9.21 6.38 -19.95
CA THR A 294 7.86 6.73 -20.46
C THR A 294 6.79 5.97 -19.66
N ARG A 295 5.55 6.47 -19.71
CA ARG A 295 4.33 5.85 -19.14
C ARG A 295 4.23 4.33 -19.32
N ILE A 296 4.42 3.84 -20.55
CA ILE A 296 4.26 2.41 -20.88
C ILE A 296 5.38 1.56 -20.24
N HIS A 297 6.62 2.07 -20.26
CA HIS A 297 7.74 1.43 -19.59
C HIS A 297 7.48 1.33 -18.07
N VAL A 298 7.03 2.42 -17.43
CA VAL A 298 6.66 2.42 -16.00
C VAL A 298 5.55 1.41 -15.72
N ALA A 299 4.49 1.38 -16.54
CA ALA A 299 3.36 0.46 -16.36
C ALA A 299 3.81 -1.01 -16.38
N VAL A 300 4.60 -1.40 -17.37
CA VAL A 300 5.09 -2.79 -17.49
C VAL A 300 6.04 -3.14 -16.35
N VAL A 301 6.94 -2.23 -15.99
CA VAL A 301 7.91 -2.42 -14.91
C VAL A 301 7.22 -2.62 -13.56
N LEU A 302 6.25 -1.77 -13.23
CA LEU A 302 5.51 -1.88 -11.97
C LEU A 302 4.59 -3.09 -11.93
N THR A 303 3.95 -3.44 -13.06
CA THR A 303 3.11 -4.66 -13.14
C THR A 303 3.97 -5.92 -12.99
N ALA A 304 5.14 -5.96 -13.65
CA ALA A 304 6.10 -7.07 -13.51
C ALA A 304 6.62 -7.17 -12.07
N SER A 305 6.94 -6.04 -11.42
CA SER A 305 7.30 -6.01 -9.99
C SER A 305 6.21 -6.57 -9.09
N GLN A 306 4.94 -6.24 -9.34
CA GLN A 306 3.82 -6.77 -8.55
C GLN A 306 3.69 -8.29 -8.70
N LEU A 307 3.80 -8.79 -9.94
CA LEU A 307 3.76 -10.23 -10.22
C LEU A 307 4.94 -10.96 -9.57
N LEU A 308 6.16 -10.43 -9.73
CA LEU A 308 7.36 -10.98 -9.10
C LEU A 308 7.23 -10.98 -7.58
N GLY A 309 6.85 -9.86 -6.97
CA GLY A 309 6.67 -9.75 -5.52
C GLY A 309 5.60 -10.70 -4.97
N ALA A 310 4.47 -10.85 -5.66
CA ALA A 310 3.43 -11.80 -5.30
C ALA A 310 3.93 -13.25 -5.37
N THR A 311 4.61 -13.62 -6.46
CA THR A 311 5.18 -14.95 -6.66
C THR A 311 6.23 -15.26 -5.60
N THR A 312 7.16 -14.32 -5.34
CA THR A 312 8.17 -14.46 -4.30
C THR A 312 7.55 -14.59 -2.91
N THR A 313 6.46 -13.87 -2.63
CA THR A 313 5.73 -14.02 -1.36
C THR A 313 5.11 -15.41 -1.21
N LEU A 314 4.54 -15.97 -2.28
CA LEU A 314 4.02 -17.34 -2.27
C LEU A 314 5.14 -18.37 -2.03
N ILE A 315 6.27 -18.21 -2.72
CA ILE A 315 7.46 -19.06 -2.53
C ILE A 315 7.97 -18.95 -1.09
N ALA A 316 8.08 -17.74 -0.54
CA ALA A 316 8.55 -17.52 0.82
C ALA A 316 7.62 -18.10 1.90
N LYS A 317 6.31 -18.12 1.62
CA LYS A 317 5.33 -18.80 2.48
C LYS A 317 5.48 -20.32 2.38
N GLY A 318 5.62 -20.85 1.16
CA GLY A 318 5.82 -22.29 0.93
C GLY A 318 7.12 -22.82 1.53
N SER A 319 8.23 -22.09 1.40
CA SER A 319 9.53 -22.51 1.95
C SER A 319 9.60 -22.50 3.47
N ARG A 320 8.72 -21.72 4.13
CA ARG A 320 8.62 -21.63 5.59
C ARG A 320 7.46 -22.45 6.17
N GLY A 321 6.58 -22.96 5.32
CA GLY A 321 5.42 -23.79 5.68
C GLY A 321 5.75 -25.27 5.70
N CYS A 322 6.44 -25.71 6.76
CA CYS A 322 6.40 -27.07 7.31
C CYS A 322 7.06 -27.08 8.70
N LYS A 323 6.56 -26.25 9.64
CA LYS A 323 6.67 -26.42 11.09
C LYS A 323 5.50 -25.72 11.76
#